data_AF-A0A1D2X2D9-F1
#
_entry.id   AF-A0A1D2X2D9-F1
#
_cell.length_a   1.000
_cell.length_b   1.000
_cell.length_c   1.000
_cell.angle_alpha   90.00
_cell.angle_beta   90.00
_cell.angle_gamma   90.00
#
_symmetry.space_group_name_H-M   'P 1'
#
loop_
_entity.id
_entity.type
_entity.pdbx_description
1 polymer ?
#
loop_
_entity_poly.entity_id
_entity_poly.type
_entity_poly.pdbx_seq_one_letter_code
_entity_poly.pdbx_strand_id
1 'polypeptide(L)'
;MSRRKRPNWINTIALERMQILFEQAEKEFSNHPERSDRYVKLTRNISTKYNIPLPDYWRGRFCKNCNKFLKPGTNLRVRLSKDTITRKCLECGNLVKVPYTRKKN
;
A
#
# COMPACT_ATOMS: atom_id res chain seq x y z
N MET A 1 3.15 -33.84 -7.77
CA MET A 1 2.34 -32.98 -8.66
C MET A 1 3.08 -31.66 -8.89
N SER A 2 3.66 -31.46 -10.08
CA SER A 2 4.30 -30.19 -10.44
C SER A 2 3.21 -29.12 -10.57
N ARG A 3 3.27 -28.07 -9.74
CA ARG A 3 2.38 -26.90 -9.90
C ARG A 3 2.67 -26.30 -11.29
N ARG A 4 1.75 -26.45 -12.24
CA ARG A 4 1.84 -25.75 -13.53
C ARG A 4 2.18 -24.28 -13.26
N LYS A 5 3.28 -23.78 -13.84
CA LYS A 5 3.63 -22.36 -13.77
C LYS A 5 2.43 -21.57 -14.26
N ARG A 6 1.90 -20.67 -13.43
CA ARG A 6 0.83 -19.77 -13.85
C ARG A 6 1.34 -18.93 -15.03
N PRO A 7 0.53 -18.73 -16.07
CA PRO A 7 0.91 -17.89 -17.18
C PRO A 7 1.07 -16.43 -16.72
N ASN A 8 2.04 -15.72 -17.31
CA ASN A 8 2.49 -14.41 -16.83
C ASN A 8 1.40 -13.33 -16.90
N TRP A 9 0.49 -13.42 -17.89
CA TRP A 9 -0.61 -12.46 -18.07
C TRP A 9 -1.58 -12.39 -16.87
N ILE A 10 -1.69 -13.45 -16.07
CA ILE A 10 -2.51 -13.44 -14.84
C ILE A 10 -1.94 -12.44 -13.83
N ASN A 11 -0.62 -12.36 -13.73
CA ASN A 11 0.04 -11.42 -12.82
C ASN A 11 -0.15 -9.98 -13.30
N THR A 12 -0.13 -9.76 -14.62
CA THR A 12 -0.43 -8.45 -15.23
C THR A 12 -1.84 -7.99 -14.87
N ILE A 13 -2.86 -8.83 -15.06
CA ILE A 13 -4.25 -8.50 -14.71
C ILE A 13 -4.40 -8.26 -13.20
N ALA A 14 -3.70 -9.03 -12.37
CA ALA A 14 -3.73 -8.84 -10.93
C ALA A 14 -3.11 -7.49 -10.53
N LEU A 15 -2.00 -7.07 -11.17
CA LEU A 15 -1.38 -5.77 -10.97
C LEU A 15 -2.31 -4.62 -11.39
N GLU A 16 -2.93 -4.73 -12.56
CA GLU A 16 -3.93 -3.75 -13.04
C GLU A 16 -5.09 -3.62 -12.07
N ARG A 17 -5.64 -4.75 -11.58
CA ARG A 17 -6.71 -4.73 -10.57
C ARG A 17 -6.27 -4.06 -9.27
N MET A 18 -5.06 -4.34 -8.80
CA MET A 18 -4.51 -3.70 -7.61
C MET A 18 -4.33 -2.19 -7.81
N GLN A 19 -3.97 -1.74 -9.02
CA GLN A 19 -3.88 -0.33 -9.34
C GLN A 19 -5.26 0.35 -9.35
N ILE A 20 -6.25 -0.24 -10.02
CA ILE A 20 -7.61 0.32 -10.06
C ILE A 20 -8.20 0.46 -8.65
N LEU A 21 -8.04 -0.57 -7.81
CA LEU A 21 -8.49 -0.53 -6.42
C LEU A 21 -7.80 0.57 -5.60
N PHE A 22 -6.54 0.88 -5.91
CA PHE A 22 -5.80 1.96 -5.27
C PHE A 22 -6.41 3.32 -5.59
N GLU A 23 -6.60 3.58 -6.87
CA GLU A 23 -7.10 4.86 -7.37
C GLU A 23 -8.51 5.11 -6.84
N GLN A 24 -9.33 4.07 -6.76
CA GLN A 24 -10.64 4.12 -6.10
C GLN A 24 -10.51 4.41 -4.60
N ALA A 25 -9.56 3.77 -3.90
CA ALA A 25 -9.32 4.05 -2.49
C ALA A 25 -8.91 5.50 -2.24
N GLU A 26 -8.08 6.08 -3.09
CA GLU A 26 -7.67 7.47 -2.97
C GLU A 26 -8.83 8.45 -3.24
N LYS A 27 -9.65 8.18 -4.27
CA LYS A 27 -10.82 8.99 -4.61
C LYS A 27 -11.88 8.96 -3.52
N GLU A 28 -12.21 7.77 -3.02
CA GLU A 28 -13.28 7.59 -2.03
C GLU A 28 -12.85 8.02 -0.61
N PHE A 29 -11.55 8.14 -0.31
CA PHE A 29 -11.09 8.38 1.07
C PHE A 29 -11.64 9.67 1.69
N SER A 30 -11.83 10.71 0.87
CA SER A 30 -12.33 12.00 1.38
C SER A 30 -13.82 11.93 1.77
N ASN A 31 -14.61 11.09 1.11
CA ASN A 31 -16.07 11.01 1.30
C ASN A 31 -16.47 9.81 2.17
N HIS A 32 -15.84 8.66 1.92
CA HIS A 32 -16.15 7.37 2.55
C HIS A 32 -14.86 6.60 2.89
N PRO A 33 -14.17 6.95 4.00
CA PRO A 33 -12.95 6.27 4.43
C PRO A 33 -13.08 4.74 4.57
N GLU A 34 -14.25 4.25 4.98
CA GLU A 34 -14.52 2.82 5.12
C GLU A 34 -14.41 2.04 3.81
N ARG A 35 -14.78 2.66 2.68
CA ARG A 35 -14.64 2.04 1.36
C ARG A 35 -13.18 1.94 0.97
N SER A 36 -12.38 2.96 1.25
CA SER A 36 -10.93 2.94 1.05
C SER A 36 -10.27 1.83 1.84
N ASP A 37 -10.65 1.66 3.12
CA ASP A 37 -10.15 0.56 3.95
C ASP A 37 -10.53 -0.81 3.39
N ARG A 38 -11.75 -0.95 2.83
CA ARG A 38 -12.17 -2.17 2.15
C ARG A 38 -11.33 -2.45 0.90
N TYR A 39 -11.04 -1.44 0.08
CA TYR A 39 -10.20 -1.61 -1.11
C TYR A 39 -8.77 -2.02 -0.75
N VAL A 40 -8.19 -1.47 0.32
CA VAL A 40 -6.88 -1.91 0.84
C VAL A 40 -6.90 -3.40 1.19
N LYS A 41 -7.95 -3.87 1.88
CA LYS A 41 -8.11 -5.30 2.22
C LYS A 41 -8.19 -6.16 0.96
N LEU A 42 -8.97 -5.75 -0.04
CA LEU A 42 -9.08 -6.46 -1.32
C LEU A 42 -7.74 -6.53 -2.05
N THR A 43 -7.03 -5.41 -2.17
CA THR A 43 -5.68 -5.36 -2.77
C THR A 43 -4.72 -6.30 -2.06
N ARG A 44 -4.71 -6.32 -0.72
CA ARG A 44 -3.84 -7.20 0.06
C ARG A 44 -4.16 -8.68 -0.20
N ASN A 45 -5.45 -9.04 -0.29
CA ASN A 45 -5.88 -10.40 -0.60
C ASN A 45 -5.45 -10.82 -2.02
N ILE A 46 -5.47 -9.91 -3.00
CA ILE A 46 -4.96 -10.18 -4.35
C ILE A 46 -3.44 -10.39 -4.29
N SER A 47 -2.70 -9.49 -3.65
CA SER A 47 -1.25 -9.59 -3.50
C SER A 47 -0.82 -10.92 -2.88
N THR A 48 -1.49 -11.37 -1.79
CA THR A 48 -1.17 -12.66 -1.15
C THR A 48 -1.60 -13.86 -1.99
N LYS A 49 -2.77 -13.82 -2.62
CA LYS A 49 -3.29 -14.93 -3.46
C LYS A 49 -2.44 -15.20 -4.70
N TYR A 50 -1.90 -14.16 -5.31
CA TYR A 50 -1.04 -14.26 -6.49
C TYR A 50 0.46 -14.19 -6.15
N ASN A 51 0.82 -14.01 -4.88
CA ASN A 51 2.19 -13.81 -4.41
C ASN A 51 2.93 -12.71 -5.19
N ILE A 52 2.21 -11.60 -5.45
CA ILE A 52 2.72 -10.45 -6.20
C ILE A 52 3.22 -9.40 -5.20
N PRO A 53 4.46 -8.92 -5.35
CA PRO A 53 4.97 -7.84 -4.50
C PRO A 53 4.14 -6.58 -4.71
N LEU A 54 3.86 -5.86 -3.61
CA LEU A 54 3.18 -4.59 -3.70
C LEU A 54 4.04 -3.59 -4.49
N PRO A 55 3.49 -2.98 -5.56
CA PRO A 55 4.19 -1.95 -6.33
C PRO A 55 4.64 -0.78 -5.45
N ASP A 56 5.69 -0.07 -5.87
CA ASP A 56 6.30 0.98 -5.05
C ASP A 56 5.34 2.13 -4.73
N TYR A 57 4.41 2.46 -5.64
CA TYR A 57 3.38 3.46 -5.39
C TYR A 57 2.41 3.07 -4.26
N TRP A 58 2.23 1.77 -3.98
CA TRP A 58 1.45 1.28 -2.86
C TRP A 58 2.24 1.26 -1.54
N ARG A 59 3.58 1.25 -1.60
CA ARG A 59 4.42 1.09 -0.40
C ARG A 59 4.28 2.29 0.52
N GLY A 60 3.62 2.06 1.66
CA GLY A 60 3.42 3.09 2.68
C GLY A 60 2.11 3.88 2.58
N ARG A 61 1.24 3.51 1.63
CA ARG A 61 -0.11 4.08 1.47
C ARG A 61 -1.18 3.33 2.26
N PHE A 62 -0.78 2.32 3.03
CA PHE A 62 -1.65 1.67 4.01
C PHE A 62 -0.85 1.25 5.23
N CYS A 63 -1.54 1.09 6.35
CA CYS A 63 -0.93 0.60 7.57
C CYS A 63 -0.90 -0.94 7.57
N LYS A 64 0.28 -1.54 7.73
CA LYS A 64 0.42 -3.00 7.83
C LYS A 64 -0.24 -3.59 9.08
N ASN A 65 -0.46 -2.78 10.12
CA ASN A 65 -1.06 -3.22 11.37
C ASN A 65 -2.61 -3.22 11.27
N CYS A 66 -3.21 -2.05 11.05
CA CYS A 66 -4.69 -1.92 11.02
C CYS A 66 -5.32 -2.10 9.63
N ASN A 67 -4.53 -2.26 8.57
CA ASN A 67 -4.98 -2.33 7.18
C ASN A 67 -5.83 -1.14 6.70
N LYS A 68 -5.73 0.00 7.39
CA LYS A 68 -6.38 1.25 6.96
C LYS A 68 -5.58 1.95 5.87
N PHE A 69 -6.28 2.64 4.98
CA PHE A 69 -5.68 3.50 3.96
C PHE A 69 -5.00 4.69 4.63
N LEU A 70 -3.79 5.06 4.17
CA LEU A 70 -3.00 6.14 4.74
C LEU A 70 -2.87 7.30 3.75
N LYS A 71 -3.46 8.44 4.12
CA LYS A 71 -3.33 9.70 3.39
C LYS A 71 -2.43 10.66 4.18
N PRO A 72 -1.28 11.09 3.61
CA PRO A 72 -0.44 12.13 4.21
C PRO A 72 -1.27 13.38 4.53
N GLY A 73 -1.10 13.92 5.73
CA GLY A 73 -1.81 15.12 6.18
C GLY A 73 -3.16 14.87 6.86
N THR A 74 -3.77 13.69 6.68
CA THR A 74 -5.00 13.31 7.39
C THR A 74 -4.72 12.34 8.53
N ASN A 75 -4.37 11.09 8.20
CA ASN A 75 -4.17 10.02 9.18
C ASN A 75 -2.75 9.43 9.16
N LEU A 76 -1.87 10.00 8.32
CA LEU A 76 -0.46 9.65 8.23
C LEU A 76 0.40 10.87 8.55
N ARG A 77 1.22 10.75 9.59
CA ARG A 77 2.27 11.72 9.90
C ARG A 77 3.59 11.22 9.33
N VAL A 78 4.12 11.96 8.36
CA VAL A 78 5.43 11.69 7.77
C VAL A 78 6.44 12.69 8.32
N ARG A 79 7.56 12.20 8.85
CA ARG A 79 8.68 13.03 9.31
C ARG A 79 9.96 12.58 8.61
N LEU A 80 10.64 13.52 7.99
CA LEU A 80 11.99 13.32 7.46
C LEU A 80 12.99 13.68 8.57
N SER A 81 13.98 12.83 8.80
CA SER A 81 15.10 13.11 9.72
C SER A 81 16.37 12.54 9.14
N LYS A 82 17.35 13.41 8.81
CA LYS A 82 18.63 13.06 8.18
C LYS A 82 18.44 12.09 7.00
N ASP A 83 18.65 10.80 7.24
CA ASP A 83 18.59 9.72 6.25
C ASP A 83 17.44 8.72 6.51
N THR A 84 16.39 9.14 7.21
CA THR A 84 15.26 8.26 7.55
C THR A 84 13.92 8.98 7.42
N ILE A 85 12.99 8.35 6.71
CA ILE A 85 11.59 8.72 6.68
C ILE A 85 10.86 7.91 7.76
N THR A 86 10.29 8.61 8.73
CA THR A 86 9.40 8.01 9.72
C THR A 86 7.96 8.24 9.32
N ARG A 87 7.19 7.17 9.17
CA ARG A 87 5.75 7.18 8.90
C ARG A 87 5.02 6.69 10.14
N LYS A 88 4.22 7.54 10.75
CA LYS A 88 3.35 7.19 11.89
C LYS A 88 1.89 7.18 11.45
N CYS A 89 1.24 6.04 11.64
CA CYS A 89 -0.21 5.94 11.52
C CYS A 89 -0.86 6.60 12.74
N LEU A 90 -1.73 7.57 12.51
CA LEU A 90 -2.44 8.28 13.58
C LEU A 90 -3.64 7.49 14.11
N GLU A 91 -4.11 6.48 13.36
CA GLU A 91 -5.24 5.61 13.75
C GLU A 91 -4.84 4.57 14.81
N CYS A 92 -3.71 3.88 14.61
CA CYS A 92 -3.29 2.77 15.49
C CYS A 92 -1.92 3.01 16.14
N GLY A 93 -1.27 4.16 15.89
CA GLY A 93 0.03 4.50 16.44
C GLY A 93 1.23 3.80 15.82
N ASN A 94 1.02 2.85 14.89
CA ASN A 94 2.11 2.09 14.27
C ASN A 94 3.14 3.01 13.58
N LEU A 95 4.42 2.77 13.84
CA LEU A 95 5.52 3.58 13.38
C LEU A 95 6.45 2.76 12.49
N VAL A 96 6.63 3.21 11.25
CA VAL A 96 7.50 2.57 10.27
C VAL A 96 8.62 3.53 9.91
N LYS A 97 9.86 3.08 10.08
CA LYS A 97 11.06 3.81 9.63
C LYS A 97 11.53 3.21 8.31
N VAL A 98 11.79 4.05 7.34
CA VAL A 98 12.33 3.66 6.04
C VAL A 98 13.60 4.46 5.78
N PRO A 99 14.73 3.81 5.46
CA PRO A 99 15.94 4.53 5.11
C PRO A 99 15.69 5.38 3.87
N TYR A 100 16.20 6.61 3.92
CA TYR A 100 16.15 7.57 2.82
C TYR A 100 17.57 7.81 2.35
N THR A 101 18.00 7.03 1.37
CA THR A 101 19.26 7.28 0.67
C THR A 101 19.05 8.46 -0.26
N ARG A 102 19.68 9.62 0.06
CA ARG A 102 19.81 10.70 -0.93
C ARG A 102 20.50 10.11 -2.17
N LYS A 103 19.86 10.20 -3.34
CA LYS A 103 20.61 10.03 -4.60
C LYS A 103 21.74 11.06 -4.56
N LYS A 104 22.99 10.60 -4.57
CA LYS A 104 24.13 11.49 -4.83
C LYS A 104 23.92 12.05 -6.24
N ASN A 105 23.84 13.37 -6.35
CA ASN A 105 24.00 14.08 -7.62
C ASN A 105 25.44 13.93 -8.10
#